data_AF-A0A941UGZ2-F1
#
_entry.id   AF-A0A941UGZ2-F1
#
_cell.length_a   1.000
_cell.length_b   1.000
_cell.length_c   1.000
_cell.angle_alpha   90.00
_cell.angle_beta   90.00
_cell.angle_gamma   90.00
#
_symmetry.space_group_name_H-M   'P 1'
#
loop_
_entity.id
_entity.type
_entity.pdbx_description
1 polymer ?
#
loop_
_entity_poly.entity_id
_entity_poly.type
_entity_poly.pdbx_seq_one_letter_code
_entity_poly.pdbx_strand_id
1 'polypeptide(L)'
;MQSNTDRNKIFLSGLTAFFILKRPMKQGIIENLIVQLTKLPGIGRKTAQRLAFFILSMPEEDARGLSAAITEVKERARFCRECFNITDSDLCFICDNASRDRSKLCVVEEPSNILVIERSKGFDGLYHVLLGALSPIDGFTPDRLKMNELIERVRKNSIQEIIIATNPNTKGEMTAQYIREILKPFPVKVTRIAYGLPIGGDIEFADEVTLGKALEGRREM
;
A
#
# COMPACT_ATOMS: atom_id res chain seq x y z
N MET A 1 -18.63 17.95 66.26
CA MET A 1 -18.49 16.61 65.66
C MET A 1 -17.32 16.65 64.72
N GLN A 2 -16.31 15.81 65.01
CA GLN A 2 -15.12 15.38 64.24
C GLN A 2 -14.41 16.40 63.32
N SER A 3 -13.09 16.55 63.30
CA SER A 3 -11.93 15.87 63.92
C SER A 3 -10.70 16.71 63.47
N ASN A 4 -9.80 17.14 64.36
CA ASN A 4 -8.56 16.44 64.74
C ASN A 4 -7.62 16.15 63.54
N THR A 5 -6.31 16.43 63.50
CA THR A 5 -5.32 16.99 64.43
C THR A 5 -4.06 17.25 63.61
N ASP A 6 -3.27 18.24 64.02
CA ASP A 6 -1.86 18.38 63.71
C ASP A 6 -1.06 17.07 63.82
N ARG A 7 -0.04 16.92 62.96
CA ARG A 7 1.27 16.49 63.45
C ARG A 7 2.41 17.08 62.63
N ASN A 8 3.22 17.82 63.37
CA ASN A 8 4.39 18.59 62.99
C ASN A 8 5.66 17.72 63.11
N LYS A 9 6.80 18.22 62.58
CA LYS A 9 8.24 17.82 62.76
C LYS A 9 8.82 16.86 61.70
N ILE A 10 10.04 17.03 61.14
CA ILE A 10 11.24 17.85 61.43
C ILE A 10 12.21 17.81 60.22
N PHE A 11 12.94 18.91 60.00
CA PHE A 11 14.28 19.13 59.38
C PHE A 11 14.97 18.02 58.56
N LEU A 12 15.51 18.39 57.38
CA LEU A 12 16.96 18.54 57.14
C LEU A 12 17.25 19.04 55.71
N SER A 13 17.90 20.20 55.66
CA SER A 13 18.95 20.64 54.73
C SER A 13 19.16 19.93 53.38
N GLY A 14 19.12 20.74 52.31
CA GLY A 14 20.15 20.72 51.28
C GLY A 14 20.03 19.62 50.22
N LEU A 15 19.42 19.96 49.09
CA LEU A 15 19.99 19.65 47.76
C LEU A 15 19.25 20.48 46.70
N THR A 16 19.41 21.80 46.77
CA THR A 16 19.18 22.72 45.64
C THR A 16 20.23 22.45 44.55
N ALA A 17 20.07 21.43 43.69
CA ALA A 17 20.89 21.30 42.47
C ALA A 17 20.47 20.17 41.48
N PHE A 18 19.18 19.89 41.20
CA PHE A 18 18.88 18.97 40.07
C PHE A 18 17.64 19.27 39.23
N PHE A 19 17.01 20.45 39.39
CA PHE A 19 15.80 20.83 38.65
C PHE A 19 15.97 22.08 37.78
N ILE A 20 17.14 22.24 37.16
CA ILE A 20 17.40 23.33 36.21
C ILE A 20 17.97 22.74 34.91
N LEU A 21 17.24 22.98 33.81
CA LEU A 21 17.56 22.79 32.38
C LEU A 21 17.12 21.48 31.68
N LYS A 22 15.81 21.25 31.58
CA LYS A 22 15.23 20.88 30.28
C LYS A 22 14.42 22.06 29.74
N ARG A 23 15.12 23.09 29.27
CA ARG A 23 14.51 24.02 28.31
C ARG A 23 14.23 23.19 27.06
N PRO A 24 12.99 23.07 26.56
CA PRO A 24 12.78 22.53 25.23
C PRO A 24 13.57 23.44 24.29
N MET A 25 14.59 22.90 23.62
CA MET A 25 15.20 23.61 22.50
C MET A 25 14.05 24.06 21.61
N LYS A 26 13.98 25.36 21.27
CA LYS A 26 13.23 25.76 20.07
C LYS A 26 13.75 24.87 18.96
N GLN A 27 12.99 23.85 18.57
CA GLN A 27 13.35 22.94 17.49
C GLN A 27 13.62 23.86 16.29
N GLY A 28 14.88 23.98 15.85
CA GLY A 28 15.22 24.86 14.73
C GLY A 28 14.36 24.46 13.52
N ILE A 29 14.03 25.42 12.65
CA ILE A 29 13.15 25.18 11.49
C ILE A 29 13.62 23.98 10.64
N ILE A 30 14.94 23.77 10.57
CA ILE A 30 15.59 22.62 9.91
C ILE A 30 15.36 21.32 10.68
N GLU A 31 15.51 21.32 12.00
CA GLU A 31 15.31 20.11 12.80
C GLU A 31 13.84 19.64 12.76
N ASN A 32 12.88 20.56 12.66
CA ASN A 32 11.48 20.18 12.42
C ASN A 32 11.32 19.42 11.10
N LEU A 33 11.90 19.92 10.01
CA LEU A 33 11.85 19.24 8.71
C LEU A 33 12.53 17.85 8.76
N ILE A 34 13.68 17.73 9.43
CA ILE A 34 14.37 16.45 9.63
C ILE A 34 13.46 15.45 10.33
N VAL A 35 12.80 15.85 11.43
CA VAL A 35 11.89 14.98 12.19
C VAL A 35 10.71 14.51 11.33
N GLN A 36 10.13 15.38 10.50
CA GLN A 36 9.04 14.97 9.61
C GLN A 36 9.52 13.98 8.55
N LEU A 37 10.67 14.23 7.92
CA LEU A 37 11.25 13.35 6.90
C LEU A 37 11.62 11.97 7.44
N THR A 38 12.06 11.87 8.70
CA THR A 38 12.34 10.57 9.34
C THR A 38 11.11 9.69 9.58
N LYS A 39 9.89 10.23 9.47
CA LYS A 39 8.66 9.43 9.58
C LYS A 39 8.37 8.64 8.30
N LEU A 40 9.03 8.97 7.18
CA LEU A 40 8.84 8.27 5.92
C LEU A 40 9.61 6.94 5.93
N PRO A 41 9.01 5.85 5.40
CA PRO A 41 9.67 4.55 5.37
C PRO A 41 10.96 4.62 4.55
N GLY A 42 12.03 4.02 5.07
CA GLY A 42 13.35 4.00 4.41
C GLY A 42 14.21 5.27 4.61
N ILE A 43 13.73 6.29 5.33
CA ILE A 43 14.49 7.53 5.57
C ILE A 43 15.00 7.58 7.02
N GLY A 44 16.28 7.28 7.20
CA GLY A 44 16.98 7.47 8.48
C GLY A 44 17.41 8.93 8.71
N ARG A 45 17.80 9.27 9.95
CA ARG A 45 18.14 10.66 10.35
C ARG A 45 19.22 11.31 9.48
N LYS A 46 20.25 10.57 9.06
CA LYS A 46 21.31 11.07 8.17
C LYS A 46 20.78 11.44 6.78
N THR A 47 19.91 10.62 6.22
CA THR A 47 19.27 10.88 4.93
C THR A 47 18.28 12.04 5.04
N ALA A 48 17.48 12.09 6.11
CA ALA A 48 16.57 13.20 6.39
C ALA A 48 17.31 14.54 6.52
N GLN A 49 18.45 14.57 7.22
CA GLN A 49 19.29 15.77 7.31
C GLN A 49 19.79 16.22 5.93
N ARG A 50 20.30 15.30 5.11
CA ARG A 50 20.72 15.62 3.73
C ARG A 50 19.57 16.21 2.91
N LEU A 51 18.39 15.59 2.97
CA LEU A 51 17.20 16.06 2.26
C LEU A 51 16.73 17.42 2.77
N ALA A 52 16.75 17.66 4.08
CA ALA A 52 16.36 18.94 4.66
C ALA A 52 17.25 20.09 4.18
N PHE A 53 18.57 19.89 4.13
CA PHE A 53 19.49 20.89 3.59
C PHE A 53 19.39 21.04 2.07
N PHE A 54 19.10 19.95 1.35
CA PHE A 54 18.78 20.04 -0.09
C PHE A 54 17.53 20.90 -0.32
N ILE A 55 16.46 20.68 0.46
CA ILE A 55 15.23 21.48 0.40
C ILE A 55 15.48 22.93 0.76
N LEU A 56 16.37 23.22 1.71
CA LEU A 56 16.76 24.60 2.04
C LEU A 56 17.46 25.30 0.85
N SER A 57 18.22 24.55 0.05
CA SER A 57 19.01 25.09 -1.06
C SER A 57 18.29 25.14 -2.41
N MET A 58 17.16 24.45 -2.55
CA MET A 58 16.44 24.41 -3.83
C MET A 58 15.68 25.73 -4.10
N PRO A 59 15.35 26.04 -5.37
CA PRO A 59 14.51 27.17 -5.70
C PRO A 59 13.19 27.17 -4.92
N GLU A 60 12.70 28.36 -4.55
CA GLU A 60 11.46 28.48 -3.76
C GLU A 60 10.26 27.85 -4.48
N GLU A 61 10.21 27.93 -5.80
CA GLU A 61 9.18 27.32 -6.64
C GLU A 61 9.14 25.79 -6.48
N ASP A 62 10.30 25.12 -6.52
CA ASP A 62 10.40 23.67 -6.35
C ASP A 62 9.98 23.24 -4.93
N ALA A 63 10.40 23.99 -3.91
CA ALA A 63 10.03 23.71 -2.52
C ALA A 63 8.52 23.85 -2.29
N ARG A 64 7.91 24.89 -2.88
CA ARG A 64 6.45 25.09 -2.86
C ARG A 64 5.74 23.99 -3.65
N GLY A 65 6.25 23.60 -4.81
CA GLY A 65 5.71 22.51 -5.62
C GLY A 65 5.69 21.18 -4.86
N LEU A 66 6.78 20.82 -4.18
CA LEU A 66 6.84 19.62 -3.34
C LEU A 66 5.83 19.67 -2.19
N SER A 67 5.78 20.80 -1.48
CA SER A 67 4.82 20.99 -0.38
C SER A 67 3.37 20.89 -0.87
N ALA A 68 3.06 21.49 -2.02
CA ALA A 68 1.74 21.45 -2.63
C ALA A 68 1.35 20.02 -3.03
N ALA A 69 2.25 19.26 -3.67
CA ALA A 69 1.98 17.88 -4.07
C ALA A 69 1.68 16.95 -2.87
N ILE A 70 2.38 17.14 -1.74
CA ILE A 70 2.12 16.38 -0.51
C ILE A 70 0.73 16.71 0.05
N THR A 71 0.35 17.99 0.08
CA THR A 71 -0.98 18.40 0.54
C THR A 71 -2.06 17.89 -0.40
N GLU A 72 -1.87 18.05 -1.71
CA GLU A 72 -2.82 17.67 -2.75
C GLU A 72 -3.16 16.18 -2.71
N VAL A 73 -2.15 15.30 -2.60
CA VAL A 73 -2.40 13.85 -2.52
C VAL A 73 -3.16 13.49 -1.24
N LYS A 74 -2.95 14.21 -0.13
CA LYS A 74 -3.67 13.95 1.12
C LYS A 74 -5.11 14.44 1.11
N GLU A 75 -5.39 15.51 0.36
CA GLU A 75 -6.72 16.13 0.29
C GLU A 75 -7.60 15.53 -0.81
N ARG A 76 -7.02 15.20 -1.96
CA ARG A 76 -7.77 14.84 -3.17
C ARG A 76 -7.75 13.36 -3.50
N ALA A 77 -6.71 12.63 -3.10
CA ALA A 77 -6.61 11.22 -3.45
C ALA A 77 -7.74 10.43 -2.79
N ARG A 78 -8.47 9.70 -3.62
CA ARG A 78 -9.59 8.85 -3.25
C ARG A 78 -9.56 7.56 -4.05
N PHE A 79 -10.44 6.64 -3.69
CA PHE A 79 -10.61 5.41 -4.43
C PHE A 79 -11.65 5.58 -5.53
N CYS A 80 -11.34 5.05 -6.71
CA CYS A 80 -12.27 4.91 -7.82
C CYS A 80 -13.48 4.12 -7.36
N ARG A 81 -14.68 4.62 -7.70
CA ARG A 81 -15.95 4.01 -7.31
C ARG A 81 -16.13 2.58 -7.82
N GLU A 82 -15.52 2.23 -8.95
CA GLU A 82 -15.67 0.92 -9.59
C GLU A 82 -14.57 -0.08 -9.25
N CYS A 83 -13.30 0.36 -9.28
CA CYS A 83 -12.16 -0.54 -9.21
C CYS A 83 -11.28 -0.36 -7.98
N PHE A 84 -11.55 0.65 -7.16
CA PHE A 84 -10.75 0.98 -5.98
C PHE A 84 -9.28 1.33 -6.26
N ASN A 85 -8.93 1.69 -7.51
CA ASN A 85 -7.64 2.33 -7.80
C ASN A 85 -7.60 3.76 -7.23
N ILE A 86 -6.42 4.32 -7.03
CA ILE A 86 -6.24 5.72 -6.62
C ILE A 86 -6.57 6.64 -7.79
N THR A 87 -7.40 7.65 -7.54
CA THR A 87 -7.79 8.70 -8.49
C THR A 87 -8.12 9.98 -7.72
N ASP A 88 -8.23 11.10 -8.41
CA ASP A 88 -8.74 12.36 -7.91
C ASP A 88 -10.12 12.71 -8.49
N SER A 89 -10.77 11.74 -9.15
CA SER A 89 -12.09 11.82 -9.81
C SER A 89 -13.03 10.73 -9.27
N ASP A 90 -14.28 10.65 -9.73
CA ASP A 90 -15.21 9.55 -9.32
C ASP A 90 -14.78 8.20 -9.91
N LEU A 91 -14.39 8.22 -11.19
CA LEU A 91 -13.77 7.12 -11.91
C LEU A 91 -12.28 7.38 -12.11
N CYS A 92 -11.47 6.32 -12.17
CA CYS A 92 -10.09 6.44 -12.62
C CYS A 92 -10.02 6.45 -14.15
N PHE A 93 -8.91 6.96 -14.69
CA PHE A 93 -8.68 7.03 -16.14
C PHE A 93 -8.80 5.68 -16.88
N ILE A 94 -8.67 4.54 -16.17
CA ILE A 94 -8.81 3.21 -16.77
C ILE A 94 -10.29 2.83 -16.90
N CYS A 95 -11.09 3.04 -15.85
CA CYS A 95 -12.52 2.75 -15.87
C CYS A 95 -13.27 3.68 -16.84
N ASP A 96 -12.85 4.94 -16.93
CA ASP A 96 -13.45 5.93 -17.82
C ASP A 96 -13.05 5.73 -19.30
N ASN A 97 -12.00 4.96 -19.57
CA ASN A 97 -11.52 4.75 -20.92
C ASN A 97 -12.42 3.76 -21.70
N ALA A 98 -13.14 4.27 -22.69
CA ALA A 98 -14.02 3.49 -23.56
C ALA A 98 -13.31 2.45 -24.43
N SER A 99 -12.00 2.60 -24.72
CA SER A 99 -11.23 1.67 -25.53
C SER A 99 -10.80 0.40 -24.79
N ARG A 100 -11.02 0.33 -23.47
CA ARG A 100 -10.65 -0.83 -22.65
C ARG A 100 -11.66 -1.97 -22.81
N ASP A 101 -11.15 -3.19 -22.77
CA ASP A 101 -11.97 -4.40 -22.82
C ASP A 101 -12.68 -4.62 -21.48
N ARG A 102 -13.99 -4.32 -21.45
CA ARG A 102 -14.83 -4.48 -20.25
C ARG A 102 -15.17 -5.94 -19.94
N SER A 103 -14.89 -6.86 -20.86
CA SER A 103 -15.11 -8.30 -20.65
C SER A 103 -14.00 -8.95 -19.83
N LYS A 104 -12.85 -8.28 -19.66
CA LYS A 104 -11.70 -8.78 -18.90
C LYS A 104 -11.47 -7.96 -17.65
N LEU A 105 -11.28 -8.64 -16.52
CA LEU A 105 -11.02 -8.02 -15.23
C LEU A 105 -9.76 -8.60 -14.59
N CYS A 106 -8.78 -7.76 -14.26
CA CYS A 106 -7.58 -8.13 -13.54
C CYS A 106 -7.70 -7.75 -12.05
N VAL A 107 -7.68 -8.74 -11.17
CA VAL A 107 -7.81 -8.55 -9.72
C VAL A 107 -6.42 -8.45 -9.09
N VAL A 108 -6.13 -7.35 -8.41
CA VAL A 108 -4.84 -7.06 -7.77
C VAL A 108 -4.99 -6.77 -6.28
N GLU A 109 -3.92 -6.93 -5.50
CA GLU A 109 -3.94 -6.64 -4.06
C GLU A 109 -3.99 -5.14 -3.79
N GLU A 110 -3.12 -4.36 -4.45
CA GLU A 110 -2.89 -2.94 -4.16
C GLU A 110 -2.93 -2.06 -5.42
N PRO A 111 -3.26 -0.75 -5.30
CA PRO A 111 -3.28 0.17 -6.45
C PRO A 111 -1.93 0.24 -7.18
N SER A 112 -0.82 0.10 -6.45
CA SER A 112 0.54 0.11 -7.02
C SER A 112 0.79 -1.04 -8.00
N ASN A 113 0.08 -2.17 -7.87
CA ASN A 113 0.20 -3.29 -8.81
C ASN A 113 -0.29 -2.91 -10.21
N ILE A 114 -1.33 -2.08 -10.31
CA ILE A 114 -1.85 -1.60 -11.61
C ILE A 114 -0.75 -0.88 -12.38
N LEU A 115 0.02 -0.02 -11.71
CA LEU A 115 1.11 0.73 -12.36
C LEU A 115 2.16 -0.21 -12.98
N VAL A 116 2.46 -1.33 -12.33
CA VAL A 116 3.42 -2.32 -12.84
C VAL A 116 2.85 -3.05 -14.05
N ILE A 117 1.59 -3.48 -13.99
CA ILE A 117 0.94 -4.19 -15.10
C ILE A 117 0.77 -3.26 -16.31
N GLU A 118 0.32 -2.02 -16.12
CA GLU A 118 0.17 -1.04 -17.20
C GLU A 118 1.49 -0.72 -17.91
N ARG A 119 2.61 -0.67 -17.17
CA ARG A 119 3.95 -0.49 -17.76
C ARG A 119 4.34 -1.63 -18.70
N SER A 120 3.83 -2.85 -18.48
CA SER A 120 4.09 -3.98 -19.37
C SER A 120 3.41 -3.85 -20.72
N LYS A 121 2.36 -3.01 -20.82
CA LYS A 121 1.49 -2.87 -22.00
C LYS A 121 0.86 -4.19 -22.48
N GLY A 122 0.85 -5.22 -21.62
CA GLY A 122 0.35 -6.56 -21.96
C GLY A 122 -1.10 -6.82 -21.59
N PHE A 123 -1.82 -5.84 -21.05
CA PHE A 123 -3.21 -5.99 -20.61
C PHE A 123 -4.05 -4.77 -20.97
N ASP A 124 -5.19 -5.01 -21.61
CA ASP A 124 -6.11 -4.00 -22.15
C ASP A 124 -7.48 -3.98 -21.46
N GLY A 125 -7.69 -4.85 -20.45
CA GLY A 125 -8.92 -4.93 -19.68
C GLY A 125 -9.01 -3.91 -18.54
N LEU A 126 -9.97 -4.16 -17.65
CA LEU A 126 -10.18 -3.37 -16.43
C LEU A 126 -9.50 -4.01 -15.21
N TYR A 127 -9.36 -3.24 -14.13
CA TYR A 127 -8.81 -3.74 -12.87
C TYR A 127 -9.84 -3.77 -11.76
N HIS A 128 -9.54 -4.53 -10.71
CA HIS A 128 -10.20 -4.48 -9.40
C HIS A 128 -9.17 -4.61 -8.29
N VAL A 129 -9.10 -3.61 -7.41
CA VAL A 129 -8.15 -3.57 -6.30
C VAL A 129 -8.82 -4.07 -5.02
N LEU A 130 -8.20 -5.06 -4.38
CA LEU A 130 -8.73 -5.68 -3.15
C LEU A 130 -8.45 -4.86 -1.89
N LEU A 131 -7.44 -3.97 -1.94
CA LEU A 131 -6.89 -3.20 -0.82
C LEU A 131 -6.27 -4.12 0.25
N GLY A 132 -5.49 -5.09 -0.23
CA GLY A 132 -4.77 -6.05 0.58
C GLY A 132 -4.97 -7.50 0.13
N ALA A 133 -4.54 -8.42 1.00
CA ALA A 133 -4.66 -9.87 0.81
C ALA A 133 -5.21 -10.51 2.09
N LEU A 134 -5.83 -11.68 1.96
CA LEU A 134 -6.30 -12.46 3.10
C LEU A 134 -5.15 -12.81 4.03
N SER A 135 -5.35 -12.50 5.31
CA SER A 135 -4.43 -12.87 6.37
C SER A 135 -5.20 -13.02 7.68
N PRO A 136 -5.55 -14.26 8.07
CA PRO A 136 -6.21 -14.51 9.36
C PRO A 136 -5.41 -14.01 10.56
N ILE A 137 -4.07 -14.09 10.46
CA ILE A 137 -3.15 -13.67 11.52
C ILE A 137 -3.17 -12.16 11.71
N ASP A 138 -3.18 -11.40 10.61
CA ASP A 138 -3.22 -9.93 10.64
C ASP A 138 -4.65 -9.37 10.73
N GLY A 139 -5.65 -10.24 10.85
CA GLY A 139 -7.06 -9.85 10.91
C GLY A 139 -7.62 -9.30 9.60
N PHE A 140 -7.01 -9.62 8.45
CA PHE A 140 -7.54 -9.31 7.12
C PHE A 140 -8.44 -10.45 6.64
N THR A 141 -9.72 -10.28 6.87
CA THR A 141 -10.81 -11.18 6.48
C THR A 141 -11.47 -10.72 5.18
N PRO A 142 -12.26 -11.57 4.49
CA PRO A 142 -12.89 -11.22 3.21
C PRO A 142 -13.72 -9.94 3.22
N ASP A 143 -14.39 -9.64 4.34
CA ASP A 143 -15.21 -8.43 4.56
C ASP A 143 -14.39 -7.14 4.68
N ARG A 144 -13.11 -7.25 5.03
CA ARG A 144 -12.18 -6.12 5.07
C ARG A 144 -11.51 -5.83 3.74
N LEU A 145 -11.66 -6.73 2.78
CA LEU A 145 -11.20 -6.59 1.42
C LEU A 145 -12.37 -6.21 0.51
N LYS A 146 -12.05 -5.75 -0.70
CA LYS A 146 -13.06 -5.44 -1.72
C LYS A 146 -13.62 -6.67 -2.44
N MET A 147 -13.91 -7.74 -1.68
CA MET A 147 -14.42 -9.01 -2.21
C MET A 147 -15.90 -8.95 -2.56
N ASN A 148 -16.72 -8.35 -1.71
CA ASN A 148 -18.16 -8.25 -1.99
C ASN A 148 -18.40 -7.40 -3.24
N GLU A 149 -17.66 -6.29 -3.37
CA GLU A 149 -17.74 -5.42 -4.54
C GLU A 149 -17.22 -6.10 -5.81
N LEU A 150 -16.23 -7.01 -5.70
CA LEU A 150 -15.81 -7.86 -6.81
C LEU A 150 -16.96 -8.76 -7.27
N ILE A 151 -17.61 -9.47 -6.35
CA ILE A 151 -18.74 -10.37 -6.66
C ILE A 151 -19.88 -9.59 -7.32
N GLU A 152 -20.25 -8.43 -6.76
CA GLU A 152 -21.29 -7.58 -7.33
C GLU A 152 -20.93 -7.11 -8.74
N ARG A 153 -19.66 -6.79 -8.99
CA ARG A 153 -19.17 -6.38 -10.30
C ARG A 153 -19.25 -7.50 -11.31
N VAL A 154 -18.94 -8.74 -10.90
CA VAL A 154 -19.08 -9.94 -11.74
C VAL A 154 -20.54 -10.26 -12.03
N ARG A 155 -21.45 -10.03 -11.07
CA ARG A 155 -22.88 -10.25 -11.27
C ARG A 155 -23.51 -9.23 -12.22
N LYS A 156 -23.14 -7.96 -12.08
CA LYS A 156 -23.77 -6.85 -12.83
C LYS A 156 -23.23 -6.70 -14.24
N ASN A 157 -21.95 -7.01 -14.46
CA ASN A 157 -21.28 -6.80 -15.73
C ASN A 157 -21.09 -8.13 -16.46
N SER A 158 -21.13 -8.10 -17.79
CA SER A 158 -20.86 -9.27 -18.63
C SER A 158 -19.35 -9.57 -18.73
N ILE A 159 -18.71 -9.86 -17.59
CA ILE A 159 -17.30 -10.25 -17.53
C ILE A 159 -17.15 -11.69 -18.03
N GLN A 160 -16.24 -11.90 -18.96
CA GLN A 160 -15.93 -13.21 -19.54
C GLN A 160 -14.71 -13.84 -18.87
N GLU A 161 -13.72 -13.03 -18.50
CA GLU A 161 -12.47 -13.50 -17.87
C GLU A 161 -12.07 -12.65 -16.67
N ILE A 162 -11.65 -13.33 -15.61
CA ILE A 162 -11.10 -12.75 -14.40
C ILE A 162 -9.69 -13.30 -14.20
N ILE A 163 -8.70 -12.41 -14.31
CA ILE A 163 -7.29 -12.72 -14.11
C ILE A 163 -6.94 -12.37 -12.67
N ILE A 164 -6.55 -13.37 -11.88
CA ILE A 164 -6.08 -13.17 -10.52
C ILE A 164 -4.58 -12.84 -10.57
N ALA A 165 -4.24 -11.60 -10.21
CA ALA A 165 -2.89 -11.05 -10.17
C ALA A 165 -2.48 -10.65 -8.74
N THR A 166 -2.88 -11.44 -7.75
CA THR A 166 -2.34 -11.39 -6.38
C THR A 166 -0.88 -11.85 -6.34
N ASN A 167 -0.14 -11.47 -5.30
CA ASN A 167 1.26 -11.80 -5.15
C ASN A 167 1.49 -13.33 -5.07
N PRO A 168 2.61 -13.85 -5.61
CA PRO A 168 2.93 -15.27 -5.58
C PRO A 168 3.47 -15.72 -4.21
N ASN A 169 2.85 -15.30 -3.12
CA ASN A 169 3.22 -15.65 -1.74
C ASN A 169 2.03 -16.32 -1.02
N THR A 170 2.24 -16.79 0.21
CA THR A 170 1.22 -17.52 0.97
C THR A 170 -0.11 -16.76 1.08
N LYS A 171 -0.08 -15.44 1.39
CA LYS A 171 -1.29 -14.61 1.53
C LYS A 171 -1.99 -14.42 0.19
N GLY A 172 -1.23 -14.13 -0.86
CA GLY A 172 -1.75 -13.92 -2.21
C GLY A 172 -2.33 -15.20 -2.82
N GLU A 173 -1.74 -16.36 -2.56
CA GLU A 173 -2.26 -17.67 -2.99
C GLU A 173 -3.54 -18.04 -2.22
N MET A 174 -3.57 -17.84 -0.90
CA MET A 174 -4.81 -18.00 -0.12
C MET A 174 -5.94 -17.11 -0.67
N THR A 175 -5.61 -15.86 -1.01
CA THR A 175 -6.56 -14.90 -1.60
C THR A 175 -7.03 -15.37 -2.98
N ALA A 176 -6.12 -15.85 -3.83
CA ALA A 176 -6.44 -16.35 -5.15
C ALA A 176 -7.38 -17.56 -5.10
N GLN A 177 -7.07 -18.54 -4.24
CA GLN A 177 -7.91 -19.72 -4.03
C GLN A 177 -9.30 -19.32 -3.53
N TYR A 178 -9.37 -18.40 -2.56
CA TYR A 178 -10.64 -17.90 -2.05
C TYR A 178 -11.48 -17.25 -3.16
N ILE A 179 -10.88 -16.35 -3.97
CA ILE A 179 -11.55 -15.72 -5.11
C ILE A 179 -12.08 -16.77 -6.10
N ARG A 180 -11.29 -17.80 -6.40
CA ARG A 180 -11.72 -18.87 -7.31
C ARG A 180 -12.96 -19.61 -6.76
N GLU A 181 -12.97 -19.95 -5.48
CA GLU A 181 -14.10 -20.68 -4.89
C GLU A 181 -15.38 -19.83 -4.82
N ILE A 182 -15.30 -18.54 -4.49
CA ILE A 182 -16.48 -17.65 -4.45
C ILE A 182 -17.03 -17.36 -5.85
N LEU A 183 -16.19 -17.40 -6.89
CA LEU A 183 -16.59 -17.13 -8.27
C LEU A 183 -17.04 -18.38 -9.04
N LYS A 184 -16.82 -19.58 -8.49
CA LYS A 184 -17.22 -20.86 -9.09
C LYS A 184 -18.70 -20.96 -9.52
N PRO A 185 -19.68 -20.34 -8.83
CA PRO A 185 -21.07 -20.36 -9.27
C PRO A 185 -21.36 -19.50 -10.51
N PHE A 186 -20.46 -18.61 -10.90
CA PHE A 186 -20.65 -17.68 -12.01
C PHE A 186 -20.05 -18.26 -13.30
N PRO A 187 -20.68 -18.02 -14.47
CA PRO A 187 -20.19 -18.50 -15.76
C PRO A 187 -19.03 -17.64 -16.28
N VAL A 188 -17.97 -17.49 -15.50
CA VAL A 188 -16.80 -16.67 -15.81
C VAL A 188 -15.54 -17.52 -15.80
N LYS A 189 -14.63 -17.24 -16.74
CA LYS A 189 -13.34 -17.91 -16.79
C LYS A 189 -12.41 -17.26 -15.76
N VAL A 190 -11.99 -18.01 -14.75
CA VAL A 190 -11.00 -17.54 -13.77
C VAL A 190 -9.63 -18.05 -14.16
N THR A 191 -8.67 -17.14 -14.37
CA THR A 191 -7.27 -17.46 -14.69
C THR A 191 -6.33 -16.87 -13.64
N ARG A 192 -5.11 -17.40 -13.58
CA ARG A 192 -4.05 -16.96 -12.67
C ARG A 192 -2.86 -16.50 -13.50
N ILE A 193 -2.21 -15.41 -13.09
CA ILE A 193 -0.94 -15.01 -13.70
C ILE A 193 0.09 -16.16 -13.62
N ALA A 194 0.92 -16.29 -14.64
CA ALA A 194 1.89 -17.38 -14.71
C ALA A 194 2.97 -17.23 -13.63
N TYR A 195 3.39 -18.37 -13.09
CA TYR A 195 4.60 -18.50 -12.29
C TYR A 195 5.75 -18.89 -13.21
N GLY A 196 6.92 -18.27 -13.07
CA GLY A 196 8.05 -18.59 -13.94
C GLY A 196 9.29 -17.76 -13.69
N LEU A 197 10.30 -18.03 -14.50
CA LEU A 197 11.60 -17.36 -14.46
C LEU A 197 11.53 -16.00 -15.16
N PRO A 198 12.25 -14.97 -14.66
CA PRO A 198 12.38 -13.71 -15.34
C PRO A 198 13.16 -13.88 -16.65
N ILE A 199 12.74 -13.17 -17.70
CA ILE A 199 13.49 -13.12 -18.97
C ILE A 199 14.86 -12.49 -18.71
N GLY A 200 15.92 -13.15 -19.21
CA GLY A 200 17.31 -12.70 -19.04
C GLY A 200 17.96 -13.11 -17.73
N GLY A 201 17.30 -13.92 -16.89
CA GLY A 201 17.93 -14.59 -15.75
C GLY A 201 18.50 -15.95 -16.14
N ASP A 202 19.56 -16.38 -15.46
CA ASP A 202 20.11 -17.73 -15.62
C ASP A 202 19.43 -18.73 -14.68
N ILE A 203 19.19 -19.95 -15.17
CA ILE A 203 18.54 -21.02 -14.41
C ILE A 203 19.31 -21.36 -13.12
N GLU A 204 20.64 -21.24 -13.15
CA GLU A 204 21.53 -21.52 -12.01
C GLU A 204 21.27 -20.60 -10.80
N PHE A 205 20.65 -19.45 -11.01
CA PHE A 205 20.32 -18.48 -9.97
C PHE A 205 18.84 -18.48 -9.58
N ALA A 206 18.03 -19.39 -10.15
CA ALA A 206 16.63 -19.53 -9.81
C ALA A 206 16.44 -20.28 -8.48
N ASP A 207 15.47 -19.86 -7.68
CA ASP A 207 15.07 -20.65 -6.51
C ASP A 207 14.29 -21.91 -6.92
N GLU A 208 14.40 -22.96 -6.11
CA GLU A 208 13.82 -24.28 -6.39
C GLU A 208 12.30 -24.24 -6.58
N VAL A 209 11.60 -23.35 -5.85
CA VAL A 209 10.14 -23.24 -5.92
C VAL A 209 9.73 -22.62 -7.25
N THR A 210 10.37 -21.52 -7.66
CA THR A 210 10.12 -20.87 -8.95
C THR A 210 10.46 -21.80 -10.10
N LEU A 211 11.60 -22.51 -10.04
CA LEU A 211 12.00 -23.46 -11.07
C LEU A 211 10.99 -24.63 -11.18
N GLY A 212 10.57 -25.20 -10.05
CA GLY A 212 9.53 -26.23 -10.02
C GLY A 212 8.22 -25.75 -10.66
N LYS A 213 7.77 -24.54 -10.32
CA LYS A 213 6.57 -23.94 -10.91
C LYS A 213 6.71 -23.65 -12.41
N ALA A 214 7.88 -23.21 -12.85
CA ALA A 214 8.16 -22.99 -14.27
C ALA A 214 8.09 -24.31 -15.07
N LEU A 215 8.63 -25.40 -14.52
CA LEU A 215 8.58 -26.73 -15.13
C LEU A 215 7.16 -27.30 -15.19
N GLU A 216 6.36 -27.12 -14.13
CA GLU A 216 4.92 -27.46 -14.12
C GLU A 216 4.16 -26.67 -15.20
N GLY A 217 4.47 -25.38 -15.36
CA GLY A 217 3.83 -24.46 -16.31
C GLY A 217 4.40 -24.46 -17.73
N ARG A 218 5.25 -25.43 -18.10
CA ARG A 218 5.87 -25.50 -19.43
C ARG A 218 4.82 -25.59 -20.54
N ARG A 219 5.11 -24.96 -21.69
CA ARG A 219 4.22 -24.92 -22.85
C ARG A 219 4.85 -25.66 -24.03
N GLU A 220 4.02 -26.26 -24.86
CA GLU A 220 4.44 -26.80 -26.17
C GLU A 220 4.87 -25.66 -27.10
N MET A 221 5.81 -25.94 -28.00
CA MET A 221 6.36 -24.98 -28.98
C MET A 221 5.97 -25.37 -30.40
#